data_AF-A0AAX6MVP6-F1
#
_entry.id   AF-A0AAX6MVP6-F1
#
_cell.length_a   1.000
_cell.length_b   1.000
_cell.length_c   1.000
_cell.angle_alpha   90.00
_cell.angle_beta   90.00
_cell.angle_gamma   90.00
#
_symmetry.space_group_name_H-M   'P 1'
#
loop_
_entity.id
_entity.type
_entity.pdbx_description
1 polymer ?
#
loop_
_entity_poly.entity_id
_entity_poly.type
_entity_poly.pdbx_seq_one_letter_code
_entity_poly.pdbx_strand_id
1 'polypeptide(L)'
;METIQALLLLFAVGLWGAKAILREALALQSLLALLVREEGFLSESTQTADWEAWLNLILPHSSKLWRAETAWQWQEARQSFPSMDISLQDAFARLFSRPPQGPPAYMSSLGNYILIHAILQHIFLLKQTSFNSVTLFGGLRHDDVEDCFQALRIWQMSFEQHQARITEGGHQNGPDSLPGGSVTYNSTALWRLASIRLYTDLSPSRTLETRDANQIAQAFHDAPYLVRSVRLNRAVFQAIHALSMLVKMGVNYVARRKSSEWSMQHSLCNLECAILLSKWLMTLASIGPTGASPEPDERNLLEMLRHMLDETEFAVPIDPSLSGGAPGHGPANMDMAANDGTKLRQLAVAVIRLWAETFKGSHIFDVVKVIGAGLEGYADLLEKPRDRTPLGRMGPTSGLG
;
A
#
# COMPACT_ATOMS: atom_id res chain seq x y z
N MET A 1 1.44 7.18 29.57
CA MET A 1 2.65 7.52 28.78
C MET A 1 2.73 6.76 27.45
N GLU A 2 2.60 5.44 27.42
CA GLU A 2 2.59 4.65 26.16
C GLU A 2 1.41 5.01 25.24
N THR A 3 0.28 5.39 25.81
CA THR A 3 -0.90 5.91 25.08
C THR A 3 -0.63 7.26 24.42
N ILE A 4 0.20 8.12 25.03
CA ILE A 4 0.52 9.47 24.54
C ILE A 4 1.49 9.39 23.34
N GLN A 5 2.45 8.44 23.37
CA GLN A 5 3.31 8.14 22.22
C GLN A 5 2.56 7.42 21.08
N ALA A 6 1.67 6.49 21.40
CA ALA A 6 0.78 5.88 20.42
C ALA A 6 -0.14 6.92 19.77
N LEU A 7 -0.57 7.93 20.52
CA LEU A 7 -1.43 9.01 20.03
C LEU A 7 -0.67 10.12 19.32
N LEU A 8 0.60 10.40 19.63
CA LEU A 8 1.47 11.24 18.80
C LEU A 8 1.74 10.56 17.44
N LEU A 9 1.91 9.23 17.42
CA LEU A 9 2.01 8.44 16.19
C LEU A 9 0.66 8.39 15.45
N LEU A 10 -0.48 8.26 16.16
CA LEU A 10 -1.81 8.31 15.56
C LEU A 10 -2.18 9.71 15.05
N PHE A 11 -1.69 10.78 15.69
CA PHE A 11 -1.86 12.17 15.30
C PHE A 11 -1.02 12.47 14.04
N ALA A 12 0.23 12.01 14.01
CA ALA A 12 1.07 12.05 12.81
C ALA A 12 0.48 11.25 11.63
N VAL A 13 -0.21 10.13 11.92
CA VAL A 13 -0.93 9.31 10.93
C VAL A 13 -2.28 9.93 10.51
N GLY A 14 -3.01 10.55 11.43
CA GLY A 14 -4.33 11.13 11.22
C GLY A 14 -4.32 12.47 10.49
N LEU A 15 -3.18 13.18 10.52
CA LEU A 15 -3.00 14.47 9.85
C LEU A 15 -2.91 14.37 8.31
N TRP A 16 -2.76 13.18 7.71
CA TRP A 16 -2.30 13.05 6.31
C TRP A 16 -3.18 12.22 5.36
N GLY A 17 -4.41 11.87 5.75
CA GLY A 17 -5.38 11.28 4.83
C GLY A 17 -6.81 11.62 5.22
N ALA A 18 -7.51 12.38 4.37
CA ALA A 18 -8.93 12.76 4.46
C ALA A 18 -9.40 13.39 5.81
N LYS A 19 -10.01 14.58 5.79
CA LYS A 19 -10.52 15.24 7.02
C LYS A 19 -11.52 14.37 7.83
N ALA A 20 -12.13 13.37 7.19
CA ALA A 20 -13.01 12.40 7.85
C ALA A 20 -12.28 11.41 8.78
N ILE A 21 -11.01 11.07 8.50
CA ILE A 21 -10.19 10.21 9.37
C ILE A 21 -9.60 11.05 10.52
N LEU A 22 -9.34 12.34 10.24
CA LEU A 22 -8.95 13.31 11.24
C LEU A 22 -10.01 13.42 12.35
N ARG A 23 -11.31 13.44 12.05
CA ARG A 23 -12.37 13.58 13.08
C ARG A 23 -12.41 12.41 14.07
N GLU A 24 -12.16 11.19 13.61
CA GLU A 24 -12.06 10.00 14.47
C GLU A 24 -10.75 9.99 15.27
N ALA A 25 -9.64 10.47 14.68
CA ALA A 25 -8.38 10.71 15.40
C ALA A 25 -8.48 11.86 16.42
N LEU A 26 -9.30 12.89 16.17
CA LEU A 26 -9.57 14.03 17.06
C LEU A 26 -10.57 13.68 18.18
N ALA A 27 -11.48 12.73 17.97
CA ALA A 27 -12.32 12.20 19.05
C ALA A 27 -11.46 11.48 20.11
N LEU A 28 -10.40 10.78 19.67
CA LEU A 28 -9.37 10.23 20.55
C LEU A 28 -8.57 11.34 21.26
N GLN A 29 -8.31 12.48 20.62
CA GLN A 29 -7.62 13.66 21.21
C GLN A 29 -8.39 14.26 22.41
N SER A 30 -9.71 14.33 22.33
CA SER A 30 -10.54 14.92 23.39
C SER A 30 -10.58 14.04 24.65
N LEU A 31 -10.60 12.72 24.45
CA LEU A 31 -10.48 11.72 25.52
C LEU A 31 -9.06 11.72 26.13
N LEU A 32 -8.05 11.96 25.30
CA LEU A 32 -6.64 12.12 25.68
C LEU A 32 -6.40 13.34 26.58
N ALA A 33 -6.94 14.49 26.19
CA ALA A 33 -6.81 15.72 26.97
C ALA A 33 -7.49 15.60 28.33
N LEU A 34 -8.53 14.76 28.42
CA LEU A 34 -9.23 14.46 29.67
C LEU A 34 -8.41 13.50 30.55
N LEU A 35 -7.87 12.42 29.98
CA LEU A 35 -7.01 11.46 30.68
C LEU A 35 -5.66 12.05 31.13
N VAL A 36 -5.05 12.94 30.33
CA VAL A 36 -3.83 13.68 30.70
C VAL A 36 -4.09 14.68 31.83
N ARG A 37 -5.30 15.25 31.86
CA ARG A 37 -5.72 16.19 32.91
C ARG A 37 -6.13 15.47 34.20
N GLU A 38 -6.61 14.23 34.12
CA GLU A 38 -6.89 13.36 35.28
C GLU A 38 -5.62 12.74 35.90
N GLU A 39 -4.60 12.40 35.10
CA GLU A 39 -3.34 11.76 35.55
C GLU A 39 -2.24 12.75 36.00
N GLY A 40 -2.55 14.06 36.09
CA GLY A 40 -1.68 15.05 36.76
C GLY A 40 -0.31 15.35 36.12
N PHE A 41 -0.04 14.90 34.89
CA PHE A 41 1.21 15.21 34.19
C PHE A 41 1.17 16.60 33.56
N LEU A 42 1.43 17.63 34.36
CA LEU A 42 1.82 18.95 33.87
C LEU A 42 3.22 19.27 34.40
N SER A 43 4.22 19.23 33.51
CA SER A 43 5.12 20.39 33.44
C SER A 43 4.55 21.29 32.36
N GLU A 44 4.16 22.51 32.74
CA GLU A 44 3.85 23.56 31.79
C GLU A 44 5.13 23.90 31.01
N SER A 45 5.40 23.20 29.90
CA SER A 45 6.29 23.75 28.87
C SER A 45 5.45 24.58 27.92
N THR A 46 5.20 25.83 28.34
CA THR A 46 4.67 26.91 27.50
C THR A 46 5.74 27.38 26.52
N GLN A 47 6.29 26.46 25.74
CA GLN A 47 7.12 26.77 24.58
C GLN A 47 6.46 26.09 23.40
N THR A 48 5.96 26.90 22.47
CA THR A 48 5.62 26.47 21.11
C THR A 48 6.81 25.65 20.60
N ALA A 49 6.65 24.33 20.55
CA ALA A 49 7.70 23.44 20.09
C ALA A 49 8.08 23.89 18.68
N ASP A 50 9.28 24.45 18.57
CA ASP A 50 9.86 24.86 17.30
C ASP A 50 9.88 23.64 16.38
N TRP A 51 9.45 23.77 15.13
CA TRP A 51 9.37 22.65 14.18
C TRP A 51 10.75 22.01 13.96
N GLU A 52 11.82 22.79 14.17
CA GLU A 52 13.20 22.30 14.21
C GLU A 52 13.45 21.27 15.33
N ALA A 53 12.79 21.42 16.48
CA ALA A 53 12.86 20.44 17.58
C ALA A 53 12.18 19.11 17.22
N TRP A 54 11.17 19.13 16.34
CA TRP A 54 10.54 17.91 15.82
C TRP A 54 11.43 17.18 14.82
N LEU A 55 12.24 17.90 14.03
CA LEU A 55 13.19 17.30 13.09
C LEU A 55 14.36 16.61 13.82
N ASN A 56 14.73 17.12 14.99
CA ASN A 56 15.79 16.57 15.84
C ASN A 56 15.29 15.45 16.79
N LEU A 57 14.09 14.90 16.57
CA LEU A 57 13.59 13.79 17.37
C LEU A 57 14.49 12.56 17.22
N ILE A 58 14.97 12.05 18.35
CA ILE A 58 15.75 10.81 18.42
C ILE A 58 14.84 9.63 18.13
N LEU A 59 15.30 8.71 17.27
CA LEU A 59 14.57 7.48 16.96
C LEU A 59 14.39 6.62 18.21
N PRO A 60 13.21 6.01 18.39
CA PRO A 60 12.92 5.28 19.62
C PRO A 60 13.76 4.02 19.77
N HIS A 61 14.16 3.74 21.00
CA HIS A 61 14.87 2.51 21.36
C HIS A 61 13.95 1.27 21.32
N SER A 62 14.55 0.10 21.58
CA SER A 62 13.85 -1.19 21.65
C SER A 62 12.63 -1.14 22.60
N SER A 63 11.51 -1.74 22.18
CA SER A 63 10.30 -1.87 23.01
C SER A 63 10.55 -2.67 24.30
N LYS A 64 11.64 -3.44 24.38
CA LYS A 64 12.05 -4.16 25.59
C LYS A 64 12.32 -3.23 26.78
N LEU A 65 12.82 -2.02 26.53
CA LEU A 65 13.02 -1.02 27.59
C LEU A 65 11.69 -0.53 28.17
N TRP A 66 10.66 -0.44 27.34
CA TRP A 66 9.34 0.06 27.73
C TRP A 66 8.50 -1.01 28.42
N ARG A 67 8.67 -2.27 28.01
CA ARG A 67 7.98 -3.43 28.61
C ARG A 67 8.66 -3.98 29.86
N ALA A 68 9.76 -3.38 30.32
CA ALA A 68 10.45 -3.84 31.51
C ALA A 68 9.60 -3.53 32.76
N GLU A 69 9.18 -4.57 33.47
CA GLU A 69 8.34 -4.44 34.67
C GLU A 69 9.17 -4.14 35.93
N THR A 70 10.47 -4.39 35.87
CA THR A 70 11.40 -4.18 36.99
C THR A 70 12.64 -3.42 36.56
N ALA A 71 13.26 -2.71 37.51
CA ALA A 71 14.52 -2.00 37.27
C ALA A 71 15.64 -2.91 36.76
N TRP A 72 15.69 -4.17 37.24
CA TRP A 72 16.64 -5.17 36.76
C TRP A 72 16.42 -5.51 35.29
N GLN A 73 15.19 -5.84 34.89
CA GLN A 73 14.84 -6.12 33.49
C GLN A 73 15.16 -4.93 32.58
N TRP A 74 14.92 -3.70 33.06
CA TRP A 74 15.25 -2.50 32.31
C TRP A 74 16.76 -2.34 32.11
N GLN A 75 17.55 -2.57 33.16
CA GLN A 75 19.01 -2.49 33.11
C GLN A 75 19.62 -3.56 32.20
N GLU A 76 19.13 -4.80 32.28
CA GLU A 76 19.53 -5.89 31.38
C GLU A 76 19.19 -5.58 29.93
N ALA A 77 17.97 -5.08 29.66
CA ALA A 77 17.56 -4.65 28.33
C ALA A 77 18.44 -3.50 27.81
N ARG A 78 18.82 -2.54 28.67
CA ARG A 78 19.70 -1.43 28.31
C ARG A 78 21.13 -1.88 28.00
N GLN A 79 21.62 -2.93 28.66
CA GLN A 79 22.93 -3.51 28.38
C GLN A 79 22.93 -4.36 27.10
N SER A 80 21.78 -4.92 26.74
CA SER A 80 21.62 -5.79 25.56
C SER A 80 21.61 -5.04 24.23
N PHE A 81 21.30 -3.74 24.23
CA PHE A 81 21.29 -2.91 23.03
C PHE A 81 22.23 -1.71 23.18
N PRO A 82 23.14 -1.46 22.23
CA PRO A 82 23.95 -0.25 22.25
C PRO A 82 23.03 0.98 22.24
N SER A 83 23.33 1.97 23.10
CA SER A 83 22.64 3.27 23.06
C SER A 83 22.85 3.88 21.69
N MET A 84 21.75 4.13 20.99
CA MET A 84 21.76 4.70 19.65
C MET A 84 20.94 5.97 19.66
N ASP A 85 21.62 7.07 19.88
CA ASP A 85 21.05 8.41 19.82
C ASP A 85 21.24 8.93 18.40
N ILE A 86 20.38 8.47 17.48
CA ILE A 86 20.31 9.01 16.12
C ILE A 86 19.00 9.78 15.93
N SER A 87 19.07 10.97 15.35
CA SER A 87 17.88 11.72 14.97
C SER A 87 17.17 11.06 13.78
N LEU A 88 15.86 11.29 13.64
CA LEU A 88 15.12 10.89 12.45
C LEU A 88 15.73 11.49 11.18
N GLN A 89 16.12 12.77 11.23
CA GLN A 89 16.74 13.47 10.12
C GLN A 89 18.04 12.78 9.66
N ASP A 90 18.94 12.44 10.58
CA ASP A 90 20.20 11.78 10.25
C ASP A 90 19.99 10.36 9.72
N ALA A 91 19.08 9.60 10.35
CA ALA A 91 18.72 8.26 9.90
C ALA A 91 18.12 8.28 8.48
N PHE A 92 17.28 9.27 8.21
CA PHE A 92 16.70 9.49 6.89
C PHE A 92 17.76 9.91 5.87
N ALA A 93 18.62 10.87 6.21
CA ALA A 93 19.68 11.37 5.32
C ALA A 93 20.66 10.27 4.89
N ARG A 94 20.96 9.30 5.76
CA ARG A 94 21.79 8.13 5.45
C ARG A 94 21.22 7.22 4.36
N LEU A 95 19.89 7.21 4.16
CA LEU A 95 19.26 6.45 3.07
C LEU A 95 19.49 7.08 1.69
N PHE A 96 19.68 8.40 1.66
CA PHE A 96 19.85 9.19 0.45
C PHE A 96 21.31 9.65 0.23
N SER A 97 22.25 9.21 1.09
CA SER A 97 23.66 9.56 0.96
C SER A 97 24.32 8.88 -0.24
N ARG A 98 25.42 9.46 -0.74
CA ARG A 98 26.23 8.89 -1.82
C ARG A 98 27.68 8.71 -1.34
N PRO A 99 28.18 7.48 -1.11
CA PRO A 99 27.47 6.20 -1.20
C PRO A 99 26.41 6.04 -0.11
N PRO A 100 25.38 5.19 -0.33
CA PRO A 100 24.35 4.92 0.66
C PRO A 100 24.97 4.24 1.89
N GLN A 101 24.74 4.81 3.07
CA GLN A 101 25.23 4.22 4.33
C GLN A 101 24.23 3.25 4.96
N GLY A 102 22.95 3.36 4.57
CA GLY A 102 21.87 2.60 5.17
C GLY A 102 21.48 3.07 6.57
N PRO A 103 20.33 2.59 7.07
CA PRO A 103 19.93 2.91 8.42
C PRO A 103 20.91 2.27 9.42
N PRO A 104 21.06 2.83 10.62
CA PRO A 104 21.91 2.27 11.65
C PRO A 104 21.69 0.78 11.91
N ALA A 105 22.78 0.07 12.20
CA ALA A 105 22.81 -1.39 12.33
C ALA A 105 21.81 -1.96 13.36
N TYR A 106 21.48 -1.22 14.42
CA TYR A 106 20.64 -1.65 15.54
C TYR A 106 19.32 -0.87 15.65
N MET A 107 18.69 -0.56 14.51
CA MET A 107 17.40 0.13 14.50
C MET A 107 16.30 -0.71 15.16
N SER A 108 15.53 -0.13 16.07
CA SER A 108 14.38 -0.79 16.68
C SER A 108 13.26 -1.03 15.65
N SER A 109 12.33 -1.95 15.92
CA SER A 109 11.17 -2.16 15.04
C SER A 109 10.31 -0.89 14.90
N LEU A 110 10.20 -0.10 15.97
CA LEU A 110 9.48 1.19 15.95
C LEU A 110 10.28 2.27 15.20
N GLY A 111 11.61 2.28 15.33
CA GLY A 111 12.47 3.18 14.53
C GLY A 111 12.32 2.91 13.04
N ASN A 112 12.34 1.64 12.64
CA ASN A 112 12.10 1.23 11.24
C ASN A 112 10.70 1.66 10.75
N TYR A 113 9.69 1.53 11.60
CA TYR A 113 8.31 1.96 11.32
C TYR A 113 8.21 3.48 11.09
N ILE A 114 8.85 4.29 11.92
CA ILE A 114 8.90 5.75 11.74
C ILE A 114 9.69 6.10 10.47
N LEU A 115 10.79 5.41 10.21
CA LEU A 115 11.63 5.68 9.05
C LEU A 115 10.91 5.40 7.73
N ILE A 116 10.13 4.31 7.63
CA ILE A 116 9.35 4.04 6.42
C ILE A 116 8.21 5.03 6.21
N HIS A 117 7.63 5.55 7.31
CA HIS A 117 6.70 6.68 7.23
C HIS A 117 7.36 7.93 6.66
N ALA A 118 8.57 8.26 7.11
CA ALA A 118 9.32 9.40 6.57
C ALA A 118 9.59 9.25 5.06
N ILE A 119 9.93 8.05 4.58
CA ILE A 119 10.08 7.77 3.13
C ILE A 119 8.76 7.95 2.40
N LEU A 120 7.67 7.40 2.92
CA LEU A 120 6.32 7.55 2.34
C LEU A 120 5.90 9.02 2.24
N GLN A 121 6.15 9.80 3.30
CA GLN A 121 5.89 11.25 3.34
C GLN A 121 6.76 12.00 2.34
N HIS A 122 8.04 11.65 2.24
CA HIS A 122 8.94 12.26 1.27
C HIS A 122 8.47 12.04 -0.17
N ILE A 123 8.08 10.82 -0.53
CA ILE A 123 7.51 10.51 -1.86
C ILE A 123 6.26 11.35 -2.13
N PHE A 124 5.38 11.46 -1.13
CA PHE A 124 4.16 12.26 -1.25
C PHE A 124 4.47 13.75 -1.47
N LEU A 125 5.36 14.33 -0.64
CA LEU A 125 5.73 15.74 -0.75
C LEU A 125 6.43 16.04 -2.07
N LEU A 126 7.37 15.18 -2.50
CA LEU A 126 8.02 15.33 -3.81
C LEU A 126 6.99 15.39 -4.94
N LYS A 127 5.97 14.52 -4.90
CA LYS A 127 4.89 14.53 -5.90
C LYS A 127 4.07 15.82 -5.85
N GLN A 128 3.79 16.35 -4.66
CA GLN A 128 3.02 17.58 -4.49
C GLN A 128 3.79 18.85 -4.92
N THR A 129 5.10 18.89 -4.68
CA THR A 129 5.95 20.05 -4.99
C THR A 129 6.58 19.98 -6.38
N SER A 130 6.35 18.90 -7.12
CA SER A 130 6.79 18.75 -8.50
C SER A 130 5.93 19.60 -9.45
N PHE A 131 6.13 20.92 -9.43
CA PHE A 131 5.40 21.85 -10.31
C PHE A 131 5.87 21.81 -11.77
N ASN A 132 7.04 21.23 -12.05
CA ASN A 132 7.75 21.38 -13.33
C ASN A 132 7.81 20.13 -14.23
N SER A 133 7.11 19.04 -13.90
CA SER A 133 7.06 17.89 -14.80
C SER A 133 6.00 18.11 -15.87
N VAL A 134 6.41 18.71 -17.00
CA VAL A 134 5.63 18.81 -18.24
C VAL A 134 5.53 17.42 -18.88
N THR A 135 4.87 16.50 -18.20
CA THR A 135 4.25 15.33 -18.78
C THR A 135 2.80 15.38 -18.35
N LEU A 136 1.86 15.08 -19.26
CA LEU A 136 0.40 15.12 -19.02
C LEU A 136 -0.10 14.26 -17.83
N PHE A 137 0.82 13.63 -17.09
CA PHE A 137 0.56 12.69 -16.01
C PHE A 137 1.38 12.95 -14.74
N GLY A 138 1.92 14.17 -14.52
CA GLY A 138 2.37 14.60 -13.19
C GLY A 138 3.47 13.74 -12.53
N GLY A 139 4.42 13.22 -13.32
CA GLY A 139 5.46 12.31 -12.83
C GLY A 139 6.62 13.02 -12.12
N LEU A 140 7.15 12.41 -11.06
CA LEU A 140 8.43 12.78 -10.43
C LEU A 140 9.58 12.79 -11.45
N ARG A 141 10.64 13.58 -11.20
CA ARG A 141 11.86 13.53 -12.03
C ARG A 141 12.49 12.15 -11.94
N HIS A 142 13.16 11.72 -13.00
CA HIS A 142 13.82 10.41 -13.05
C HIS A 142 14.79 10.19 -11.87
N ASP A 143 15.59 11.22 -11.56
CA ASP A 143 16.57 11.17 -10.47
C ASP A 143 15.90 11.00 -9.10
N ASP A 144 14.79 11.72 -8.86
CA ASP A 144 14.04 11.62 -7.60
C ASP A 144 13.41 10.23 -7.43
N VAL A 145 12.91 9.64 -8.52
CA VAL A 145 12.38 8.27 -8.53
C VAL A 145 13.47 7.26 -8.19
N GLU A 146 14.67 7.43 -8.76
CA GLU A 146 15.79 6.54 -8.52
C GLU A 146 16.31 6.66 -7.08
N ASP A 147 16.47 7.89 -6.56
CA ASP A 147 16.88 8.14 -5.18
C ASP A 147 15.88 7.53 -4.18
N CYS A 148 14.57 7.71 -4.40
CA CYS A 148 13.53 7.10 -3.57
C CYS A 148 13.52 5.56 -3.68
N PHE A 149 13.72 5.02 -4.89
CA PHE A 149 13.80 3.58 -5.11
C PHE A 149 14.97 2.97 -4.34
N GLN A 150 16.15 3.58 -4.41
CA GLN A 150 17.33 3.11 -3.67
C GLN A 150 17.09 3.19 -2.16
N ALA A 151 16.52 4.29 -1.66
CA ALA A 151 16.18 4.44 -0.24
C ALA A 151 15.22 3.33 0.25
N LEU A 152 14.17 3.02 -0.52
CA LEU A 152 13.25 1.91 -0.21
C LEU A 152 13.94 0.54 -0.20
N ARG A 153 14.86 0.31 -1.14
CA ARG A 153 15.63 -0.94 -1.22
C ARG A 153 16.58 -1.09 -0.03
N ILE A 154 17.29 -0.02 0.33
CA ILE A 154 18.21 0.00 1.47
C ILE A 154 17.45 -0.22 2.78
N TRP A 155 16.30 0.44 2.95
CA TRP A 155 15.41 0.21 4.09
C TRP A 155 14.96 -1.25 4.15
N GLN A 156 14.52 -1.83 3.02
CA GLN A 156 14.07 -3.22 2.97
C GLN A 156 15.18 -4.20 3.39
N MET A 157 16.38 -4.07 2.81
CA MET A 157 17.51 -4.96 3.15
C MET A 157 17.87 -4.88 4.63
N SER A 158 17.91 -3.68 5.20
CA SER A 158 18.19 -3.52 6.64
C SER A 158 17.08 -4.08 7.52
N PHE A 159 15.83 -3.90 7.11
CA PHE A 159 14.68 -4.40 7.85
C PHE A 159 14.61 -5.94 7.84
N GLU A 160 14.93 -6.58 6.72
CA GLU A 160 15.04 -8.04 6.61
C GLU A 160 16.18 -8.58 7.50
N GLN A 161 17.35 -7.93 7.49
CA GLN A 161 18.45 -8.28 8.41
C GLN A 161 18.04 -8.13 9.88
N HIS A 162 17.27 -7.09 10.22
CA HIS A 162 16.74 -6.90 11.57
C HIS A 162 15.79 -8.03 11.98
N GLN A 163 14.89 -8.45 11.09
CA GLN A 163 13.98 -9.57 11.34
C GLN A 163 14.72 -10.90 11.51
N ALA A 164 15.75 -11.15 10.68
CA ALA A 164 16.57 -12.35 10.79
C ALA A 164 17.22 -12.46 12.20
N ARG A 165 17.82 -11.37 12.70
CA ARG A 165 18.41 -11.33 14.05
C ARG A 165 17.41 -11.56 15.18
N ILE A 166 16.19 -11.03 15.07
CA ILE A 166 15.13 -11.28 16.05
C ILE A 166 14.72 -12.75 16.06
N THR A 167 14.67 -13.38 14.88
CA THR A 167 14.26 -14.77 14.70
C THR A 167 15.33 -15.74 15.20
N GLU A 168 16.61 -15.47 14.89
CA GLU A 168 17.77 -16.24 15.37
C GLU A 168 17.97 -16.13 16.89
N GLY A 169 17.57 -15.00 17.49
CA GLY A 169 17.68 -14.74 18.93
C GLY A 169 16.74 -15.53 19.85
N GLY A 170 16.05 -16.57 19.35
CA GLY A 170 15.35 -17.57 20.18
C GLY A 170 14.10 -17.09 20.93
N HIS A 171 13.54 -15.93 20.59
CA HIS A 171 12.31 -15.46 21.25
C HIS A 171 11.11 -16.16 20.59
N GLN A 172 10.66 -17.24 21.24
CA GLN A 172 9.43 -17.97 20.92
C GLN A 172 8.24 -17.00 20.99
N ASN A 173 7.89 -16.38 19.87
CA ASN A 173 6.52 -15.95 19.66
C ASN A 173 5.68 -17.23 19.64
N GLY A 174 4.59 -17.27 20.41
CA GLY A 174 3.67 -18.41 20.37
C GLY A 174 3.21 -18.70 18.93
N PRO A 175 2.66 -19.90 18.67
CA PRO A 175 2.38 -20.39 17.31
C PRO A 175 1.49 -19.45 16.46
N ASP A 176 0.77 -18.53 17.09
CA ASP A 176 -0.15 -17.57 16.45
C ASP A 176 0.40 -16.14 16.30
N SER A 177 1.62 -15.84 16.74
CA SER A 177 2.25 -14.52 16.61
C SER A 177 3.30 -14.49 15.52
N LEU A 178 3.01 -13.76 14.43
CA LEU A 178 3.95 -13.52 13.33
C LEU A 178 5.29 -12.95 13.85
N PRO A 179 6.45 -13.36 13.31
CA PRO A 179 7.75 -12.83 13.71
C PRO A 179 7.78 -11.29 13.66
N GLY A 180 8.17 -10.65 14.76
CA GLY A 180 8.32 -9.19 14.84
C GLY A 180 7.07 -8.39 15.27
N GLY A 181 5.91 -9.02 15.47
CA GLY A 181 4.70 -8.37 15.98
C GLY A 181 4.04 -7.34 15.04
N SER A 182 2.92 -6.73 15.47
CA SER A 182 2.09 -5.83 14.66
C SER A 182 2.85 -4.66 14.02
N VAL A 183 3.84 -4.09 14.72
CA VAL A 183 4.66 -2.98 14.19
C VAL A 183 5.45 -3.42 12.96
N THR A 184 6.05 -4.60 12.98
CA THR A 184 6.83 -5.15 11.85
C THR A 184 5.92 -5.39 10.65
N TYR A 185 4.73 -5.93 10.88
CA TYR A 185 3.72 -6.12 9.83
C TYR A 185 3.29 -4.79 9.19
N ASN A 186 3.04 -3.77 10.01
CA ASN A 186 2.67 -2.44 9.54
C ASN A 186 3.82 -1.77 8.78
N SER A 187 5.07 -1.96 9.19
CA SER A 187 6.24 -1.47 8.46
C SER A 187 6.32 -2.08 7.05
N THR A 188 6.10 -3.39 6.92
CA THR A 188 6.04 -4.06 5.59
C THR A 188 4.90 -3.52 4.73
N ALA A 189 3.72 -3.30 5.33
CA ALA A 189 2.58 -2.71 4.62
C ALA A 189 2.88 -1.29 4.13
N LEU A 190 3.51 -0.46 4.95
CA LEU A 190 3.93 0.90 4.58
C LEU A 190 5.01 0.91 3.51
N TRP A 191 5.95 -0.02 3.56
CA TRP A 191 6.96 -0.16 2.51
C TRP A 191 6.34 -0.53 1.16
N ARG A 192 5.37 -1.46 1.16
CA ARG A 192 4.62 -1.80 -0.04
C ARG A 192 3.83 -0.58 -0.55
N LEU A 193 3.14 0.11 0.34
CA LEU A 193 2.39 1.33 0.02
C LEU A 193 3.30 2.41 -0.59
N ALA A 194 4.48 2.65 -0.01
CA ALA A 194 5.47 3.59 -0.53
C ALA A 194 5.97 3.17 -1.92
N SER A 195 6.22 1.88 -2.12
CA SER A 195 6.63 1.33 -3.42
C SER A 195 5.54 1.49 -4.49
N ILE A 196 4.27 1.26 -4.15
CA ILE A 196 3.13 1.47 -5.06
C ILE A 196 3.00 2.95 -5.41
N ARG A 197 3.03 3.83 -4.40
CA ARG A 197 2.89 5.28 -4.58
C ARG A 197 4.08 5.93 -5.26
N LEU A 198 5.27 5.32 -5.24
CA LEU A 198 6.40 5.81 -6.01
C LEU A 198 6.13 5.72 -7.52
N TYR A 199 5.50 4.63 -7.97
CA TYR A 199 5.31 4.32 -9.39
C TYR A 199 3.91 4.58 -9.93
N THR A 200 2.96 4.96 -9.07
CA THR A 200 1.59 5.23 -9.48
C THR A 200 1.04 6.51 -8.86
N ASP A 201 0.09 7.13 -9.56
CA ASP A 201 -0.69 8.28 -9.08
C ASP A 201 -2.14 7.86 -8.78
N LEU A 202 -2.30 6.64 -8.27
CA LEU A 202 -3.55 6.17 -7.72
C LEU A 202 -3.71 6.84 -6.36
N SER A 203 -4.57 7.85 -6.24
CA SER A 203 -4.86 8.52 -4.95
C SER A 203 -6.28 8.17 -4.44
N PRO A 204 -6.57 6.89 -4.12
CA PRO A 204 -7.89 6.48 -3.65
C PRO A 204 -8.28 7.19 -2.34
N SER A 205 -7.28 7.56 -1.53
CA SER A 205 -7.44 8.17 -0.21
C SER A 205 -8.23 9.48 -0.20
N ARG A 206 -8.23 10.26 -1.29
CA ARG A 206 -8.99 11.53 -1.33
C ARG A 206 -10.50 11.30 -1.31
N THR A 207 -10.96 10.29 -2.03
CA THR A 207 -12.39 9.97 -2.11
C THR A 207 -12.89 9.24 -0.87
N LEU A 208 -12.01 8.58 -0.11
CA LEU A 208 -12.40 7.97 1.16
C LEU A 208 -12.95 8.98 2.18
N GLU A 209 -12.68 10.28 2.01
CA GLU A 209 -13.25 11.35 2.82
C GLU A 209 -14.78 11.42 2.73
N THR A 210 -15.35 11.06 1.59
CA THR A 210 -16.81 11.15 1.37
C THR A 210 -17.58 10.19 2.24
N ARG A 211 -16.94 9.10 2.70
CA ARG A 211 -17.58 7.97 3.39
C ARG A 211 -18.78 7.38 2.61
N ASP A 212 -18.85 7.64 1.31
CA ASP A 212 -19.90 7.18 0.40
C ASP A 212 -19.34 6.14 -0.56
N ALA A 213 -19.77 4.90 -0.38
CA ALA A 213 -19.30 3.75 -1.16
C ALA A 213 -19.51 3.93 -2.66
N ASN A 214 -20.59 4.60 -3.10
CA ASN A 214 -20.87 4.80 -4.52
C ASN A 214 -19.90 5.82 -5.14
N GLN A 215 -19.64 6.93 -4.43
CA GLN A 215 -18.66 7.93 -4.89
C GLN A 215 -17.25 7.35 -4.90
N ILE A 216 -16.91 6.52 -3.90
CA ILE A 216 -15.63 5.82 -3.83
C ILE A 216 -15.48 4.84 -5.00
N ALA A 217 -16.50 4.02 -5.26
CA ALA A 217 -16.53 3.09 -6.40
C ALA A 217 -16.34 3.80 -7.73
N GLN A 218 -17.05 4.93 -7.93
CA GLN A 218 -16.93 5.74 -9.13
C GLN A 218 -15.51 6.33 -9.27
N ALA A 219 -14.93 6.85 -8.19
CA ALA A 219 -13.56 7.35 -8.25
C ALA A 219 -12.52 6.25 -8.55
N PHE A 220 -12.72 5.04 -8.03
CA PHE A 220 -11.89 3.89 -8.40
C PHE A 220 -12.06 3.54 -9.88
N HIS A 221 -13.29 3.59 -10.40
CA HIS A 221 -13.57 3.40 -11.82
C HIS A 221 -12.90 4.44 -12.70
N ASP A 222 -12.97 5.72 -12.33
CA ASP A 222 -12.46 6.85 -13.10
C ASP A 222 -10.94 7.05 -12.96
N ALA A 223 -10.28 6.37 -12.01
CA ALA A 223 -8.83 6.46 -11.86
C ALA A 223 -8.12 6.08 -13.18
N PRO A 224 -7.03 6.79 -13.55
CA PRO A 224 -6.40 6.63 -14.86
C PRO A 224 -5.79 5.25 -15.07
N TYR A 225 -5.58 4.88 -16.33
CA TYR A 225 -4.74 3.73 -16.68
C TYR A 225 -3.28 3.99 -16.29
N LEU A 226 -2.54 2.90 -16.10
CA LEU A 226 -1.17 2.95 -15.62
C LEU A 226 -0.19 3.08 -16.79
N VAL A 227 0.93 3.75 -16.53
CA VAL A 227 2.05 3.78 -17.48
C VAL A 227 2.86 2.49 -17.32
N ARG A 228 2.83 1.64 -18.35
CA ARG A 228 3.58 0.38 -18.36
C ARG A 228 5.09 0.64 -18.24
N SER A 229 5.73 -0.06 -17.31
CA SER A 229 7.18 -0.01 -17.12
C SER A 229 7.66 -1.18 -16.26
N VAL A 230 8.94 -1.54 -16.39
CA VAL A 230 9.60 -2.54 -15.52
C VAL A 230 9.50 -2.16 -14.04
N ARG A 231 9.49 -0.86 -13.73
CA ARG A 231 9.30 -0.35 -12.36
C ARG A 231 7.90 -0.64 -11.82
N LEU A 232 6.87 -0.45 -12.65
CA LEU A 232 5.50 -0.81 -12.31
C LEU A 232 5.36 -2.31 -12.03
N ASN A 233 6.01 -3.16 -12.82
CA ASN A 233 5.98 -4.62 -12.63
C ASN A 233 6.44 -5.05 -11.23
N ARG A 234 7.38 -4.32 -10.61
CA ARG A 234 7.81 -4.57 -9.22
C ARG A 234 6.69 -4.29 -8.22
N ALA A 235 5.96 -3.19 -8.37
CA ALA A 235 4.82 -2.89 -7.50
C ALA A 235 3.69 -3.90 -7.68
N VAL A 236 3.41 -4.30 -8.93
CA VAL A 236 2.42 -5.34 -9.27
C VAL A 236 2.80 -6.67 -8.61
N PHE A 237 4.07 -7.09 -8.72
CA PHE A 237 4.57 -8.29 -8.05
C PHE A 237 4.34 -8.25 -6.53
N GLN A 238 4.62 -7.11 -5.88
CA GLN A 238 4.38 -6.95 -4.44
C GLN A 238 2.89 -7.04 -4.07
N ALA A 239 2.00 -6.51 -4.90
CA ALA A 239 0.56 -6.63 -4.70
C ALA A 239 0.05 -8.07 -4.92
N ILE A 240 0.58 -8.79 -5.93
CA ILE A 240 0.31 -10.23 -6.13
C ILE A 240 0.80 -11.03 -4.92
N HIS A 241 2.00 -10.75 -4.41
CA HIS A 241 2.52 -11.40 -3.22
C HIS A 241 1.66 -11.13 -1.98
N ALA A 242 1.19 -9.90 -1.78
CA ALA A 242 0.28 -9.58 -0.68
C ALA A 242 -1.02 -10.40 -0.77
N LEU A 243 -1.58 -10.49 -1.97
CA LEU A 243 -2.80 -11.25 -2.21
C LEU A 243 -2.59 -12.77 -2.05
N SER A 244 -1.45 -13.31 -2.51
CA SER A 244 -1.16 -14.74 -2.34
C SER A 244 -1.00 -15.15 -0.88
N MET A 245 -0.47 -14.28 -0.01
CA MET A 245 -0.44 -14.52 1.43
C MET A 245 -1.85 -14.58 2.03
N LEU A 246 -2.78 -13.76 1.55
CA LEU A 246 -4.18 -13.79 1.99
C LEU A 246 -4.90 -15.04 1.51
N VAL A 247 -4.70 -15.44 0.25
CA VAL A 247 -5.27 -16.67 -0.32
C VAL A 247 -4.76 -17.90 0.43
N LYS A 248 -3.45 -18.00 0.69
CA LYS A 248 -2.85 -19.09 1.47
C LYS A 248 -3.39 -19.19 2.89
N MET A 249 -3.71 -18.07 3.53
CA MET A 249 -4.36 -18.05 4.84
C MET A 249 -5.86 -18.40 4.79
N GLY A 250 -6.47 -18.35 3.61
CA GLY A 250 -7.89 -18.49 3.38
C GLY A 250 -8.61 -17.15 3.56
N VAL A 251 -9.16 -16.62 2.46
CA VAL A 251 -9.84 -15.30 2.43
C VAL A 251 -10.98 -15.22 3.45
N ASN A 252 -11.84 -16.24 3.49
CA ASN A 252 -12.94 -16.33 4.44
C ASN A 252 -12.47 -16.43 5.90
N TYR A 253 -11.33 -17.10 6.14
CA TYR A 253 -10.73 -17.17 7.47
C TYR A 253 -10.20 -15.80 7.90
N VAL A 254 -9.44 -15.12 7.02
CA VAL A 254 -8.90 -13.79 7.30
C VAL A 254 -10.01 -12.78 7.57
N ALA A 255 -11.03 -12.73 6.72
CA ALA A 255 -12.17 -11.82 6.86
C ALA A 255 -12.87 -12.02 8.21
N ARG A 256 -13.06 -13.26 8.67
CA ARG A 256 -13.84 -13.53 9.89
C ARG A 256 -13.02 -13.50 11.18
N ARG A 257 -11.73 -13.88 11.13
CA ARG A 257 -10.91 -14.10 12.34
C ARG A 257 -9.79 -13.08 12.53
N LYS A 258 -9.33 -12.44 11.46
CA LYS A 258 -8.14 -11.57 11.48
C LYS A 258 -8.42 -10.12 11.12
N SER A 259 -9.62 -9.80 10.65
CA SER A 259 -10.07 -8.45 10.29
C SER A 259 -9.94 -7.42 11.42
N SER A 260 -10.13 -7.84 12.67
CA SER A 260 -9.98 -6.97 13.86
C SER A 260 -8.53 -6.70 14.24
N GLU A 261 -7.57 -7.51 13.77
CA GLU A 261 -6.13 -7.31 14.02
C GLU A 261 -5.50 -6.32 13.03
N TRP A 262 -6.24 -5.92 11.99
CA TRP A 262 -5.73 -5.04 10.94
C TRP A 262 -5.60 -3.60 11.42
N SER A 263 -4.41 -3.02 11.20
CA SER A 263 -4.19 -1.60 11.35
C SER A 263 -4.76 -0.82 10.14
N MET A 264 -4.98 0.48 10.33
CA MET A 264 -5.37 1.37 9.23
C MET A 264 -4.35 1.33 8.07
N GLN A 265 -3.05 1.31 8.39
CA GLN A 265 -1.98 1.25 7.39
C GLN A 265 -2.06 -0.02 6.55
N HIS A 266 -2.38 -1.14 7.20
CA HIS A 266 -2.56 -2.41 6.51
C HIS A 266 -3.79 -2.39 5.59
N SER A 267 -4.93 -1.90 6.08
CA SER A 267 -6.15 -1.74 5.28
C SER A 267 -5.93 -0.84 4.04
N LEU A 268 -5.25 0.29 4.20
CA LEU A 268 -4.94 1.20 3.09
C LEU A 268 -3.97 0.59 2.09
N CYS A 269 -2.95 -0.15 2.56
CA CYS A 269 -2.05 -0.89 1.68
C CYS A 269 -2.81 -1.94 0.85
N ASN A 270 -3.71 -2.68 1.48
CA ASN A 270 -4.51 -3.71 0.82
C ASN A 270 -5.46 -3.11 -0.23
N LEU A 271 -6.09 -1.97 0.10
CA LEU A 271 -6.88 -1.20 -0.86
C LEU A 271 -6.05 -0.79 -2.08
N GLU A 272 -4.88 -0.18 -1.87
CA GLU A 272 -4.03 0.22 -3.00
C GLU A 272 -3.49 -0.97 -3.81
N CYS A 273 -3.26 -2.12 -3.18
CA CYS A 273 -2.96 -3.36 -3.92
C CYS A 273 -4.12 -3.78 -4.81
N ALA A 274 -5.36 -3.76 -4.30
CA ALA A 274 -6.55 -4.11 -5.08
C ALA A 274 -6.72 -3.20 -6.31
N ILE A 275 -6.63 -1.88 -6.09
CA ILE A 275 -6.76 -0.89 -7.17
C ILE A 275 -5.61 -0.99 -8.17
N LEU A 276 -4.38 -1.19 -7.70
CA LEU A 276 -3.20 -1.37 -8.56
C LEU A 276 -3.37 -2.56 -9.51
N LEU A 277 -3.71 -3.74 -8.97
CA LEU A 277 -3.86 -4.96 -9.76
C LEU A 277 -5.00 -4.83 -10.79
N SER A 278 -6.14 -4.28 -10.36
CA SER A 278 -7.27 -4.02 -11.26
C SER A 278 -6.88 -3.04 -12.37
N LYS A 279 -6.27 -1.90 -12.05
CA LYS A 279 -5.87 -0.90 -13.05
C LYS A 279 -4.78 -1.40 -13.97
N TRP A 280 -3.85 -2.23 -13.49
CA TRP A 280 -2.86 -2.89 -14.32
C TRP A 280 -3.52 -3.85 -15.32
N LEU A 281 -4.43 -4.72 -14.86
CA LEU A 281 -5.19 -5.62 -15.75
C LEU A 281 -6.04 -4.86 -16.77
N MET A 282 -6.70 -3.77 -16.35
CA MET A 282 -7.47 -2.90 -17.24
C MET A 282 -6.58 -2.17 -18.26
N THR A 283 -5.37 -1.78 -17.86
CA THR A 283 -4.37 -1.18 -18.75
C THR A 283 -3.97 -2.20 -19.83
N LEU A 284 -3.68 -3.45 -19.44
CA LEU A 284 -3.39 -4.53 -20.38
C LEU A 284 -4.60 -4.86 -21.28
N ALA A 285 -5.81 -4.86 -20.75
CA ALA A 285 -7.05 -5.08 -21.50
C ALA A 285 -7.37 -3.97 -22.51
N SER A 286 -6.79 -2.79 -22.33
CA SER A 286 -6.93 -1.64 -23.24
C SER A 286 -5.96 -1.68 -24.42
N ILE A 287 -4.96 -2.58 -24.39
CA ILE A 287 -4.05 -2.79 -25.50
C ILE A 287 -4.86 -3.37 -26.67
N GLY A 288 -5.12 -2.54 -27.68
CA GLY A 288 -5.81 -2.97 -28.89
C GLY A 288 -4.97 -3.94 -29.72
N PRO A 289 -5.52 -4.47 -30.84
CA PRO A 289 -4.83 -5.43 -31.70
C PRO A 289 -3.51 -4.93 -32.31
N THR A 290 -3.34 -3.60 -32.35
CA THR A 290 -2.16 -2.90 -32.87
C THR A 290 -1.17 -2.48 -31.79
N GLY A 291 -1.50 -2.68 -30.51
CA GLY A 291 -0.64 -2.31 -29.39
C GLY A 291 0.45 -3.34 -29.11
N ALA A 292 1.52 -2.91 -28.44
CA ALA A 292 2.58 -3.82 -28.02
C ALA A 292 2.01 -4.87 -27.05
N SER A 293 2.14 -6.14 -27.44
CA SER A 293 1.78 -7.31 -26.63
C SER A 293 2.36 -7.22 -25.21
N PRO A 294 1.77 -7.87 -24.19
CA PRO A 294 2.35 -7.95 -22.86
C PRO A 294 3.79 -8.47 -22.91
N GLU A 295 4.68 -7.80 -22.19
CA GLU A 295 6.09 -8.18 -22.04
C GLU A 295 6.21 -9.52 -21.31
N PRO A 296 7.32 -10.27 -21.45
CA PRO A 296 7.52 -11.56 -20.78
C PRO A 296 7.28 -11.50 -19.26
N ASP A 297 7.76 -10.44 -18.61
CA ASP A 297 7.54 -10.23 -17.17
C ASP A 297 6.07 -10.02 -16.84
N GLU A 298 5.33 -9.26 -17.65
CA GLU A 298 3.89 -9.06 -17.47
C GLU A 298 3.11 -10.38 -17.64
N ARG A 299 3.54 -11.23 -18.57
CA ARG A 299 2.95 -12.57 -18.77
C ARG A 299 3.17 -13.47 -17.56
N ASN A 300 4.38 -13.48 -17.00
CA ASN A 300 4.68 -14.22 -15.77
C ASN A 300 3.83 -13.73 -14.59
N LEU A 301 3.67 -12.41 -14.43
CA LEU A 301 2.81 -11.84 -13.38
C LEU A 301 1.33 -12.20 -13.59
N LEU A 302 0.85 -12.21 -14.84
CA LEU A 302 -0.52 -12.63 -15.17
C LEU A 302 -0.74 -14.10 -14.80
N GLU A 303 0.21 -14.97 -15.09
CA GLU A 303 0.14 -16.40 -14.76
C GLU A 303 0.14 -16.63 -13.25
N MET A 304 1.02 -15.95 -12.51
CA MET A 304 1.02 -15.98 -11.04
C MET A 304 -0.32 -15.54 -10.45
N LEU A 305 -0.90 -14.47 -11.00
CA LEU A 305 -2.19 -13.94 -10.53
C LEU A 305 -3.35 -14.90 -10.83
N ARG A 306 -3.34 -15.53 -12.01
CA ARG A 306 -4.34 -16.53 -12.42
C ARG A 306 -4.31 -17.75 -11.50
N HIS A 307 -3.14 -18.37 -11.33
CA HIS A 307 -3.00 -19.55 -10.46
C HIS A 307 -3.48 -19.29 -9.04
N MET A 308 -3.19 -18.10 -8.51
CA MET A 308 -3.65 -17.72 -7.17
C MET A 308 -5.18 -17.49 -7.10
N LEU A 309 -5.82 -16.96 -8.15
CA LEU A 309 -7.28 -16.85 -8.20
C LEU A 309 -7.96 -18.22 -8.36
N ASP A 310 -7.34 -19.15 -9.08
CA ASP A 310 -7.86 -20.52 -9.27
C ASP A 310 -7.96 -21.30 -7.94
N GLU A 311 -7.18 -20.93 -6.92
CA GLU A 311 -7.28 -21.47 -5.56
C GLU A 311 -8.49 -20.95 -4.77
N THR A 312 -9.30 -20.05 -5.36
CA THR A 312 -10.41 -19.36 -4.68
C THR A 312 -11.74 -19.58 -5.40
N GLU A 313 -12.85 -19.23 -4.73
CA GLU A 313 -14.18 -19.22 -5.35
C GLU A 313 -14.34 -18.18 -6.48
N PHE A 314 -13.34 -17.33 -6.68
CA PHE A 314 -13.29 -16.31 -7.72
C PHE A 314 -12.46 -16.75 -8.94
N ALA A 315 -12.17 -18.04 -9.08
CA ALA A 315 -11.54 -18.61 -10.27
C ALA A 315 -12.29 -18.20 -11.54
N VAL A 316 -11.57 -17.71 -12.54
CA VAL A 316 -12.15 -17.30 -13.83
C VAL A 316 -11.99 -18.48 -14.80
N PRO A 317 -13.08 -19.14 -15.25
CA PRO A 317 -12.97 -20.26 -16.18
C PRO A 317 -12.35 -19.80 -17.50
N ILE A 318 -11.20 -20.38 -17.86
CA ILE A 318 -10.54 -20.08 -19.13
C ILE A 318 -10.33 -21.37 -19.93
N ASP A 319 -10.81 -21.35 -21.17
CA ASP A 319 -10.59 -22.38 -22.19
C ASP A 319 -9.07 -22.55 -22.48
N PRO A 320 -8.50 -23.78 -22.54
CA PRO A 320 -7.04 -24.05 -22.64
C PRO A 320 -6.30 -23.44 -23.84
N SER A 321 -6.97 -22.73 -24.74
CA SER A 321 -6.36 -22.06 -25.89
C SER A 321 -5.39 -20.93 -25.54
N LEU A 322 -5.30 -20.54 -24.26
CA LEU A 322 -4.35 -19.54 -23.75
C LEU A 322 -3.06 -20.10 -23.15
N SER A 323 -2.93 -21.42 -22.95
CA SER A 323 -1.69 -22.04 -22.45
C SER A 323 -0.65 -22.31 -23.56
N GLY A 324 -0.91 -21.85 -24.78
CA GLY A 324 -0.01 -22.01 -25.92
C GLY A 324 -0.13 -23.40 -26.56
N GLY A 325 -0.49 -23.42 -27.85
CA GLY A 325 -0.29 -24.57 -28.72
C GLY A 325 -1.54 -25.13 -29.39
N ALA A 326 -1.97 -24.50 -30.49
CA ALA A 326 -2.54 -25.24 -31.63
C ALA A 326 -2.22 -24.47 -32.92
N PRO A 327 -1.40 -25.01 -33.84
CA PRO A 327 -1.17 -24.40 -35.14
C PRO A 327 -2.30 -24.84 -36.09
N GLY A 328 -3.28 -23.96 -36.36
CA GLY A 328 -4.37 -24.32 -37.26
C GLY A 328 -5.32 -23.19 -37.65
N HIS A 329 -5.00 -22.52 -38.77
CA HIS A 329 -5.89 -21.97 -39.80
C HIS A 329 -7.13 -21.11 -39.43
N GLY A 330 -7.06 -19.80 -39.73
CA GLY A 330 -8.22 -18.93 -39.95
C GLY A 330 -7.98 -17.47 -39.55
N PRO A 331 -8.74 -16.47 -40.07
CA PRO A 331 -8.52 -15.05 -39.80
C PRO A 331 -9.03 -14.69 -38.38
N ALA A 332 -8.34 -15.20 -37.35
CA ALA A 332 -8.82 -15.23 -35.97
C ALA A 332 -8.22 -14.14 -35.06
N ASN A 333 -7.35 -13.27 -35.59
CA ASN A 333 -6.55 -12.36 -34.74
C ASN A 333 -7.36 -11.26 -34.04
N MET A 334 -8.43 -10.73 -34.66
CA MET A 334 -9.25 -9.69 -34.01
C MET A 334 -10.18 -10.25 -32.94
N ASP A 335 -10.81 -11.41 -33.20
CA ASP A 335 -11.72 -12.04 -32.25
C ASP A 335 -10.97 -12.61 -31.04
N MET A 336 -9.75 -13.14 -31.24
CA MET A 336 -8.86 -13.57 -30.15
C MET A 336 -8.42 -12.39 -29.26
N ALA A 337 -7.98 -11.26 -29.85
CA ALA A 337 -7.57 -10.09 -29.08
C ALA A 337 -8.74 -9.45 -28.29
N ALA A 338 -9.94 -9.43 -28.87
CA ALA A 338 -11.15 -8.98 -28.19
C ALA A 338 -11.55 -9.92 -27.04
N ASN A 339 -11.36 -11.22 -27.21
CA ASN A 339 -11.57 -12.24 -26.18
C ASN A 339 -10.55 -12.07 -25.03
N ASP A 340 -9.29 -11.82 -25.34
CA ASP A 340 -8.21 -11.61 -24.35
C ASP A 340 -8.44 -10.36 -23.50
N GLY A 341 -8.84 -9.26 -24.14
CA GLY A 341 -9.22 -8.04 -23.43
C GLY A 341 -10.45 -8.20 -22.54
N THR A 342 -11.34 -9.16 -22.85
CA THR A 342 -12.51 -9.47 -22.01
C THR A 342 -12.10 -10.31 -20.79
N LYS A 343 -11.23 -11.31 -20.99
CA LYS A 343 -10.68 -12.15 -19.91
C LYS A 343 -9.87 -11.34 -18.90
N LEU A 344 -9.07 -10.38 -19.36
CA LEU A 344 -8.31 -9.49 -18.46
C LEU A 344 -9.23 -8.62 -17.59
N ARG A 345 -10.39 -8.20 -18.12
CA ARG A 345 -11.41 -7.48 -17.31
C ARG A 345 -12.05 -8.41 -16.28
N GLN A 346 -12.38 -9.64 -16.65
CA GLN A 346 -12.93 -10.63 -15.72
C GLN A 346 -11.94 -10.93 -14.59
N LEU A 347 -10.65 -11.06 -14.89
CA LEU A 347 -9.60 -11.17 -13.87
C LEU A 347 -9.56 -9.93 -12.98
N ALA A 348 -9.70 -8.72 -13.56
CA ALA A 348 -9.70 -7.48 -12.78
C ALA A 348 -10.87 -7.42 -11.79
N VAL A 349 -12.05 -7.88 -12.22
CA VAL A 349 -13.25 -8.01 -11.38
C VAL A 349 -13.01 -9.03 -10.26
N ALA A 350 -12.52 -10.23 -10.60
CA ALA A 350 -12.25 -11.29 -9.63
C ALA A 350 -11.28 -10.84 -8.53
N VAL A 351 -10.20 -10.13 -8.90
CA VAL A 351 -9.26 -9.54 -7.94
C VAL A 351 -9.95 -8.56 -7.00
N ILE A 352 -10.78 -7.65 -7.52
CA ILE A 352 -11.48 -6.67 -6.70
C ILE A 352 -12.48 -7.34 -5.75
N ARG A 353 -13.25 -8.32 -6.23
CA ARG A 353 -14.20 -9.07 -5.39
C ARG A 353 -13.50 -9.85 -4.29
N LEU A 354 -12.38 -10.50 -4.61
CA LEU A 354 -11.55 -11.22 -3.63
C LEU A 354 -11.02 -10.30 -2.52
N TRP A 355 -10.51 -9.12 -2.89
CA TRP A 355 -10.11 -8.11 -1.91
C TRP A 355 -11.31 -7.58 -1.11
N ALA A 356 -12.43 -7.26 -1.77
CA ALA A 356 -13.65 -6.78 -1.09
C ALA A 356 -14.13 -7.77 -0.02
N GLU A 357 -14.05 -9.08 -0.27
CA GLU A 357 -14.40 -10.11 0.69
C GLU A 357 -13.57 -10.02 1.98
N THR A 358 -12.27 -9.72 1.86
CA THR A 358 -11.40 -9.53 3.05
C THR A 358 -11.82 -8.34 3.93
N PHE A 359 -12.52 -7.36 3.37
CA PHE A 359 -13.00 -6.16 4.05
C PHE A 359 -14.40 -6.31 4.67
N LYS A 360 -15.11 -7.43 4.43
CA LYS A 360 -16.44 -7.70 5.02
C LYS A 360 -16.38 -8.11 6.50
N GLY A 361 -15.18 -8.27 7.05
CA GLY A 361 -14.95 -8.64 8.42
C GLY A 361 -15.37 -7.63 9.48
N SER A 362 -15.23 -8.00 10.74
CA SER A 362 -15.40 -7.08 11.86
C SER A 362 -14.15 -6.23 12.03
N HIS A 363 -14.18 -5.01 11.50
CA HIS A 363 -13.07 -4.06 11.59
C HIS A 363 -13.31 -3.01 12.67
N ILE A 364 -12.21 -2.59 13.31
CA ILE A 364 -12.21 -1.53 14.34
C ILE A 364 -12.62 -0.18 13.75
N PHE A 365 -12.21 0.11 12.51
CA PHE A 365 -12.43 1.40 11.87
C PHE A 365 -13.59 1.33 10.87
N ASP A 366 -14.58 2.22 11.01
CA ASP A 366 -15.77 2.19 10.14
C ASP A 366 -15.47 2.50 8.67
N VAL A 367 -14.43 3.30 8.40
CA VAL A 367 -13.98 3.56 7.01
C VAL A 367 -13.60 2.28 6.27
N VAL A 368 -13.16 1.23 6.98
CA VAL A 368 -12.77 -0.06 6.37
C VAL A 368 -13.98 -0.80 5.79
N LYS A 369 -15.15 -0.69 6.43
CA LYS A 369 -16.42 -1.21 5.88
C LYS A 369 -16.82 -0.45 4.61
N VAL A 370 -16.65 0.88 4.61
CA VAL A 370 -16.91 1.71 3.44
C VAL A 370 -15.97 1.38 2.29
N ILE A 371 -14.70 1.08 2.58
CA ILE A 371 -13.72 0.59 1.59
C ILE A 371 -14.22 -0.71 0.94
N GLY A 372 -14.64 -1.68 1.75
CA GLY A 372 -15.19 -2.96 1.24
C GLY A 372 -16.38 -2.76 0.31
N ALA A 373 -17.35 -1.93 0.73
CA ALA A 373 -18.51 -1.59 -0.09
C ALA A 373 -18.13 -0.83 -1.38
N GLY A 374 -17.14 0.07 -1.32
CA GLY A 374 -16.63 0.79 -2.49
C GLY A 374 -15.91 -0.12 -3.49
N LEU A 375 -15.19 -1.15 -3.02
CA LEU A 375 -14.59 -2.17 -3.88
C LEU A 375 -15.67 -3.02 -4.56
N GLU A 376 -16.71 -3.44 -3.85
CA GLU A 376 -17.83 -4.19 -4.42
C GLU A 376 -18.52 -3.38 -5.53
N GLY A 377 -18.87 -2.11 -5.24
CA GLY A 377 -19.45 -1.22 -6.24
C GLY A 377 -18.52 -0.97 -7.43
N TYR A 378 -17.19 -0.92 -7.22
CA TYR A 378 -16.22 -0.80 -8.30
C TYR A 378 -16.19 -2.07 -9.18
N ALA A 379 -16.26 -3.27 -8.59
CA ALA A 379 -16.38 -4.51 -9.35
C ALA A 379 -17.65 -4.53 -10.23
N ASP A 380 -18.79 -4.11 -9.68
CA ASP A 380 -20.05 -4.03 -10.42
C ASP A 380 -19.97 -3.03 -11.59
N LEU A 381 -19.24 -1.92 -11.43
CA LEU A 381 -18.99 -0.96 -12.52
C LEU A 381 -18.09 -1.53 -13.62
N LEU A 382 -17.16 -2.44 -13.28
CA LEU A 382 -16.28 -3.10 -14.26
C LEU A 382 -17.01 -4.18 -15.08
N GLU A 383 -18.02 -4.83 -14.50
CA GLU A 383 -18.84 -5.85 -15.18
C GLU A 383 -19.84 -5.26 -16.18
N LYS A 384 -20.26 -4.00 -15.99
CA LYS A 384 -21.16 -3.32 -16.92
C LYS A 384 -20.49 -3.20 -18.30
N PRO A 385 -21.12 -3.68 -19.38
CA PRO A 385 -20.60 -3.50 -20.73
C PRO A 385 -20.44 -2.00 -21.01
N ARG A 386 -19.26 -1.57 -21.49
CA ARG A 386 -19.12 -0.22 -22.04
C ARG A 386 -20.09 -0.12 -23.23
N ASP A 387 -21.09 0.75 -23.14
CA ASP A 387 -21.82 1.21 -24.30
C ASP A 387 -20.80 1.75 -25.29
N ARG A 388 -20.56 0.98 -26.36
CA ARG A 388 -19.76 1.42 -27.49
C ARG A 388 -20.60 2.46 -28.23
N THR A 389 -20.62 3.71 -27.79
CA THR A 389 -20.82 4.81 -28.75
C THR A 389 -19.56 4.82 -29.60
N PRO A 390 -19.62 4.39 -30.88
CA PRO A 390 -18.48 4.53 -31.76
C PRO A 390 -18.23 6.03 -31.89
N LEU A 391 -16.99 6.47 -31.74
CA LEU A 391 -16.58 7.76 -32.28
C LEU A 391 -16.92 7.73 -33.77
N GLY A 392 -18.04 8.36 -34.09
CA GLY A 392 -18.60 8.42 -35.42
C GLY A 392 -17.54 8.93 -36.36
N ARG A 393 -17.13 8.06 -37.27
CA ARG A 393 -16.38 8.39 -38.47
C ARG A 393 -17.17 9.50 -39.18
N MET A 394 -16.79 10.76 -38.98
CA MET A 394 -17.23 11.85 -39.86
C MET A 394 -16.71 11.50 -41.25
N GLY A 395 -17.57 10.87 -42.06
CA GLY A 395 -17.36 10.75 -43.48
C GLY A 395 -17.39 12.14 -44.12
N PRO A 396 -16.67 12.35 -45.24
CA PRO A 396 -16.66 13.64 -45.90
C PRO A 396 -18.06 13.92 -46.46
N THR A 397 -18.65 15.03 -46.04
CA THR A 397 -19.84 15.57 -46.68
C THR A 397 -19.45 16.14 -48.04
N SER A 398 -19.59 15.31 -49.06
CA SER A 398 -19.59 15.74 -50.46
C SER A 398 -20.95 16.36 -50.80
N GLY A 399 -20.94 17.66 -51.10
CA GLY A 399 -21.82 18.29 -52.11
C GLY A 399 -23.17 18.86 -51.65
N LEU A 400 -23.31 20.20 -51.72
CA LEU A 400 -24.06 20.92 -52.77
C LEU A 400 -24.22 22.39 -52.35
N GLY A 401 -23.70 23.30 -53.18
CA GLY A 401 -23.74 24.76 -53.02
C GLY A 401 -22.65 25.42 -53.83
#